data_AF-A0A329R6Q9-F1
#
_entry.id   AF-A0A329R6Q9-F1
#
_cell.length_a   1.000
_cell.length_b   1.000
_cell.length_c   1.000
_cell.angle_alpha   90.00
_cell.angle_beta   90.00
_cell.angle_gamma   90.00
#
_symmetry.space_group_name_H-M   'P 1'
#
loop_
_entity.id
_entity.type
_entity.pdbx_description
1 polymer ?
#
loop_
_entity_poly.entity_id
_entity_poly.type
_entity_poly.pdbx_seq_one_letter_code
_entity_poly.pdbx_strand_id
1 'polypeptide(L)'
;MKLFLQEGFTLDAKAEAEDYKDQVLDAGRRAEDAVLEFLKVRDINAKGARSVLRVLRPLHRSGVLDERIIACKRLLAIGSIEDPAPADTQDILAVVGHV
;
A
#
# COMPACT_ATOMS: atom_id res chain seq x y z
N MET A 1 3.08 -2.51 1.42
CA MET A 1 1.68 -2.52 0.92
C MET A 1 1.08 -1.11 1.01
N LYS A 2 1.79 -0.05 0.59
CA LYS A 2 1.34 1.34 0.79
C LYS A 2 0.03 1.66 0.05
N LEU A 3 -0.24 0.94 -1.03
CA LEU A 3 -1.48 0.98 -1.80
C LEU A 3 -2.77 0.82 -0.97
N PHE A 4 -2.69 0.13 0.17
CA PHE A 4 -3.83 -0.17 1.01
C PHE A 4 -4.00 0.80 2.18
N LEU A 5 -3.09 1.76 2.34
CA LEU A 5 -3.17 2.84 3.32
C LEU A 5 -3.89 4.04 2.69
N GLN A 6 -5.22 3.97 2.62
CA GLN A 6 -6.04 5.01 1.98
C GLN A 6 -6.07 6.33 2.74
N GLU A 7 -5.72 6.33 4.02
CA GLU A 7 -5.63 7.54 4.86
C GLU A 7 -4.23 8.17 4.82
N GLY A 8 -3.30 7.58 4.08
CA GLY A 8 -1.89 7.96 4.13
C GLY A 8 -1.20 7.42 5.38
N PHE A 9 0.09 7.73 5.52
CA PHE A 9 0.88 7.45 6.71
C PHE A 9 2.08 8.39 6.76
N THR A 10 2.49 8.76 7.96
CA THR A 10 3.65 9.62 8.20
C THR A 10 4.70 8.77 8.89
N LEU A 11 5.91 8.74 8.33
CA LEU A 11 7.08 8.20 9.02
C LEU A 11 8.00 9.37 9.34
N ASP A 12 8.00 9.79 10.60
CA ASP A 12 8.91 10.84 11.03
C ASP A 12 10.33 10.26 11.17
N ALA A 13 11.17 10.51 10.16
CA ALA A 13 12.56 10.03 10.13
C ALA A 13 13.48 10.75 11.13
N LYS A 14 12.98 11.78 11.84
CA LYS A 14 13.69 12.52 12.89
C LYS A 14 13.28 12.09 14.29
N ALA A 15 12.23 11.29 14.41
CA ALA A 15 11.80 10.70 15.66
C ALA A 15 12.87 9.76 16.21
N GLU A 16 12.89 9.59 17.52
CA GLU A 16 13.76 8.63 18.19
C GLU A 16 13.62 7.26 17.53
N ALA A 17 14.73 6.52 17.41
CA ALA A 17 14.77 5.28 16.62
C ALA A 17 13.73 4.22 17.06
N GLU A 18 13.32 4.24 18.32
CA GLU A 18 12.25 3.39 18.85
C GLU A 18 10.86 3.78 18.32
N ASP A 19 10.59 5.08 18.24
CA ASP A 19 9.31 5.63 17.78
C ASP A 19 9.13 5.45 16.27
N TYR A 20 10.21 5.68 15.49
CA TYR A 20 10.21 5.39 14.05
C TYR A 20 9.91 3.91 13.75
N LYS A 21 10.48 2.99 14.54
CA LYS A 21 10.23 1.55 14.37
C LYS A 21 8.78 1.21 14.67
N ASP A 22 8.18 1.79 15.71
CA ASP A 22 6.79 1.55 16.07
C ASP A 22 5.85 2.09 14.98
N GLN A 23 6.11 3.29 14.45
CA GLN A 23 5.39 3.86 13.31
C GLN A 23 5.45 2.94 12.07
N VAL A 24 6.62 2.40 11.73
CA VAL A 24 6.78 1.45 10.61
C VAL A 24 5.98 0.17 10.85
N LEU A 25 5.99 -0.36 12.07
CA LEU A 25 5.28 -1.59 12.43
C LEU A 25 3.76 -1.39 12.42
N ASP A 26 3.27 -0.27 12.95
CA ASP A 26 1.85 0.10 12.94
C ASP A 26 1.35 0.30 11.50
N ALA A 27 2.06 1.10 10.69
CA ALA A 27 1.73 1.28 9.28
C ALA A 27 1.75 -0.05 8.51
N GLY A 28 2.72 -0.92 8.81
CA GLY A 28 2.80 -2.27 8.27
C GLY A 28 1.59 -3.12 8.62
N ARG A 29 1.17 -3.12 9.90
CA ARG A 29 0.00 -3.87 10.38
C ARG A 29 -1.30 -3.37 9.76
N ARG A 30 -1.51 -2.04 9.72
CA ARG A 30 -2.68 -1.44 9.07
C ARG A 30 -2.76 -1.80 7.58
N ALA A 31 -1.62 -1.75 6.90
CA ALA A 31 -1.56 -2.13 5.49
C ALA A 31 -1.84 -3.62 5.27
N GLU A 32 -1.38 -4.50 6.18
CA GLU A 32 -1.69 -5.93 6.12
C GLU A 32 -3.19 -6.20 6.33
N ASP A 33 -3.78 -5.59 7.35
CA ASP A 33 -5.21 -5.74 7.68
C ASP A 33 -6.10 -5.28 6.51
N ALA A 34 -5.80 -4.11 5.93
CA ALA A 34 -6.51 -3.59 4.77
C ALA A 34 -6.39 -4.47 3.52
N VAL A 35 -5.26 -5.16 3.33
CA VAL A 35 -5.12 -6.15 2.25
C VAL A 35 -5.99 -7.37 2.51
N LEU A 36 -5.98 -7.89 3.74
CA LEU A 36 -6.77 -9.06 4.11
C LEU A 36 -8.27 -8.77 4.00
N GLU A 37 -8.72 -7.60 4.44
CA GLU A 37 -10.11 -7.17 4.28
C GLU A 37 -10.49 -7.06 2.79
N PHE A 38 -9.65 -6.44 1.97
CA PHE A 38 -9.88 -6.33 0.53
C PHE A 38 -10.02 -7.68 -0.17
N LEU A 39 -9.19 -8.66 0.23
CA LEU A 39 -9.28 -10.03 -0.30
C LEU A 39 -10.51 -10.77 0.22
N LYS A 40 -10.88 -10.56 1.50
CA LYS A 40 -12.07 -11.16 2.13
C LYS A 40 -13.36 -10.70 1.45
N VAL A 41 -13.49 -9.42 1.11
CA VAL A 41 -14.65 -8.88 0.36
C VAL A 41 -14.81 -9.55 -1.03
N ARG A 42 -13.72 -10.10 -1.58
CA ARG A 42 -13.69 -10.79 -2.87
C ARG A 42 -13.79 -12.31 -2.76
N ASP A 43 -14.03 -12.83 -1.55
CA ASP A 43 -14.02 -14.26 -1.24
C ASP A 43 -12.66 -14.95 -1.53
N ILE A 44 -11.56 -14.18 -1.52
CA ILE A 44 -10.23 -14.72 -1.79
C ILE A 44 -9.49 -15.01 -0.48
N ASN A 45 -9.19 -16.27 -0.23
CA ASN A 45 -8.40 -16.69 0.92
C ASN A 45 -6.89 -16.69 0.58
N ALA A 46 -6.16 -15.69 1.05
CA ALA A 46 -4.70 -15.65 0.97
C ALA A 46 -4.08 -15.59 2.36
N LYS A 47 -3.26 -16.58 2.70
CA LYS A 47 -2.52 -16.65 3.97
C LYS A 47 -1.03 -16.44 3.70
N GLY A 48 -0.46 -15.40 4.30
CA GLY A 48 0.96 -15.06 4.20
C GLY A 48 1.34 -14.27 2.94
N ALA A 49 2.47 -13.55 3.04
CA ALA A 49 2.91 -12.58 2.04
C ALA A 49 3.03 -13.14 0.62
N ARG A 50 3.56 -14.36 0.46
CA ARG A 50 3.74 -14.98 -0.87
C ARG A 50 2.40 -15.29 -1.55
N SER A 51 1.41 -15.74 -0.78
CA SER A 51 0.07 -16.06 -1.30
C SER A 51 -0.66 -14.78 -1.70
N VAL A 52 -0.59 -13.76 -0.85
CA VAL A 52 -1.13 -12.42 -1.12
C VAL A 52 -0.57 -11.85 -2.42
N LEU A 53 0.76 -11.88 -2.63
CA LEU A 53 1.37 -11.40 -3.87
C LEU A 53 0.93 -12.19 -5.12
N ARG A 54 0.71 -13.50 -4.98
CA ARG A 54 0.23 -14.37 -6.07
C ARG A 54 -1.20 -13.98 -6.48
N VAL A 55 -2.03 -13.55 -5.53
CA VAL A 55 -3.40 -13.08 -5.78
C VAL A 55 -3.44 -11.64 -6.28
N LEU A 56 -2.60 -10.76 -5.74
CA LEU A 56 -2.60 -9.35 -6.13
C LEU A 56 -2.12 -9.13 -7.57
N ARG A 57 -1.21 -10.00 -8.09
CA ARG A 57 -0.69 -9.89 -9.46
C ARG A 57 -1.78 -9.98 -10.55
N PRO A 58 -2.67 -10.99 -10.57
CA PRO A 58 -3.77 -11.02 -11.53
C PRO A 58 -4.79 -9.89 -11.30
N LEU A 59 -5.02 -9.47 -10.05
CA LEU A 59 -5.91 -8.33 -9.75
C LEU A 59 -5.36 -7.01 -10.27
N HIS A 60 -4.05 -6.81 -10.20
CA HIS A 60 -3.40 -5.66 -10.86
C HIS A 60 -3.63 -5.70 -12.36
N ARG A 61 -3.35 -6.85 -12.99
CA ARG A 61 -3.52 -7.03 -14.45
C ARG A 61 -4.96 -6.85 -14.93
N SER A 62 -5.96 -7.11 -14.08
CA SER A 62 -7.37 -6.87 -14.42
C SER A 62 -7.85 -5.45 -14.12
N GLY A 63 -6.95 -4.52 -13.77
CA GLY A 63 -7.26 -3.13 -13.44
C GLY A 63 -8.00 -2.95 -12.11
N VAL A 64 -8.21 -4.02 -11.34
CA VAL A 64 -8.95 -3.97 -10.06
C VAL A 64 -8.23 -3.11 -9.02
N LEU A 65 -6.90 -3.00 -9.12
CA LEU A 65 -6.10 -2.16 -8.24
C LEU A 65 -5.94 -0.72 -8.74
N ASP A 66 -6.42 -0.38 -9.94
CA ASP A 66 -6.18 0.91 -10.59
C ASP A 66 -6.71 2.08 -9.75
N GLU A 67 -7.93 1.98 -9.24
CA GLU A 67 -8.54 2.97 -8.33
C GLU A 67 -7.65 3.21 -7.08
N ARG A 68 -7.10 2.13 -6.51
CA ARG A 68 -6.21 2.21 -5.34
C ARG A 68 -4.84 2.77 -5.70
N ILE A 69 -4.33 2.46 -6.91
CA ILE A 69 -3.09 3.04 -7.43
C ILE A 69 -3.26 4.55 -7.60
N ILE A 70 -4.37 4.99 -8.19
CA ILE A 70 -4.68 6.41 -8.37
C ILE A 70 -4.81 7.11 -7.02
N ALA A 71 -5.55 6.53 -6.07
CA ALA A 71 -5.69 7.09 -4.72
C ALA A 71 -4.32 7.21 -4.03
N CYS A 72 -3.49 6.17 -4.09
CA CYS A 72 -2.13 6.18 -3.53
C CYS A 72 -1.25 7.26 -4.18
N LYS A 73 -1.29 7.41 -5.50
CA LYS A 73 -0.55 8.48 -6.21
C LYS A 73 -1.05 9.87 -5.83
N ARG A 74 -2.34 10.05 -5.61
CA ARG A 74 -2.91 11.31 -5.10
C ARG A 74 -2.40 11.63 -3.69
N LEU A 75 -2.37 10.64 -2.79
CA LEU A 75 -1.85 10.80 -1.42
C LEU A 75 -0.35 11.17 -1.42
N LEU A 76 0.44 10.57 -2.32
CA LEU A 76 1.84 10.95 -2.53
C LEU A 76 1.95 12.40 -3.04
N ALA A 77 1.13 12.79 -4.02
CA ALA A 77 1.17 14.13 -4.61
C ALA A 77 0.80 15.25 -3.62
N ILE A 78 -0.11 14.99 -2.67
CA ILE A 78 -0.51 15.97 -1.65
C ILE A 78 0.41 15.97 -0.42
N GLY A 79 1.44 15.12 -0.38
CA GLY A 79 2.35 15.01 0.77
C GLY A 79 1.74 14.34 2.01
N SER A 80 0.63 13.62 1.86
CA SER A 80 -0.01 12.87 2.96
C SER A 80 0.66 11.51 3.22
N ILE A 81 1.62 11.14 2.38
CA ILE A 81 2.53 10.01 2.60
C ILE A 81 3.94 10.61 2.72
N GLU A 82 4.42 10.75 3.94
CA GLU A 82 5.81 11.09 4.22
C GLU A 82 6.58 9.79 4.38
N ASP A 83 7.07 9.30 3.24
CA ASP A 83 7.90 8.12 3.20
C ASP A 83 9.34 8.52 2.81
N PRO A 84 10.34 8.20 3.65
CA PRO A 84 11.73 8.57 3.37
C PRO A 84 12.35 7.78 2.22
N ALA A 85 11.66 6.79 1.63
CA ALA A 85 12.19 6.09 0.48
C ALA A 85 12.27 7.05 -0.72
N PRO A 86 13.31 6.93 -1.56
CA PRO A 86 13.49 7.81 -2.71
C PRO A 86 12.30 7.75 -3.66
N ALA A 87 11.94 8.89 -4.25
CA ALA A 87 10.77 9.07 -5.11
C ALA A 87 10.71 8.05 -6.26
N ASP A 88 11.85 7.62 -6.79
CA ASP A 88 11.97 6.59 -7.84
C ASP A 88 11.41 5.23 -7.41
N THR A 89 11.30 4.97 -6.11
CA THR A 89 10.70 3.75 -5.56
C THR A 89 9.23 3.90 -5.20
N GLN A 90 8.71 5.14 -5.20
CA GLN A 90 7.34 5.44 -4.80
C GLN A 90 6.35 5.30 -5.96
N ASP A 91 6.77 5.61 -7.20
CA ASP A 91 5.90 5.56 -8.40
C ASP A 91 6.13 4.31 -9.29
N ILE A 92 6.45 3.15 -8.72
CA ILE A 92 6.73 1.95 -9.52
C ILE A 92 5.45 1.34 -10.13
N LEU A 93 4.28 1.57 -9.50
CA LEU A 93 3.02 0.95 -9.93
C LEU A 93 2.31 1.80 -10.99
N ALA A 94 2.21 1.25 -12.20
CA ALA A 94 1.41 1.82 -13.28
C ALA A 94 -0.06 1.39 -13.16
N VAL A 95 -0.97 2.30 -13.50
CA VAL A 95 -2.38 2.02 -13.77
C VAL A 95 -2.43 1.17 -15.05
N VAL A 96 -3.18 0.06 -15.05
CA VAL A 96 -3.26 -0.81 -16.22
C VAL A 96 -4.08 -0.17 -17.33
N GLY A 97 -5.10 0.61 -16.98
CA GLY A 97 -5.85 1.43 -17.93
C GLY A 97 -6.81 0.59 -18.76
N HIS A 98 -8.01 0.40 -18.24
CA HIS A 98 -9.18 0.10 -19.08
C HIS A 98 -9.97 1.40 -19.24
N VAL A 99 -9.68 2.13 -20.32
CA VAL A 99 -10.62 3.08 -20.95
C VAL A 99 -11.42 2.33 -21.99
#